data_AF-A0A560MD27-F1
#
_entry.id   AF-A0A560MD27-F1
#
_cell.length_a   1.000
_cell.length_b   1.000
_cell.length_c   1.000
_cell.angle_alpha   90.00
_cell.angle_beta   90.00
_cell.angle_gamma   90.00
#
_symmetry.space_group_name_H-M   'P 1'
#
loop_
_entity.id
_entity.type
_entity.pdbx_description
1 polymer ?
#
loop_
_entity_poly.entity_id
_entity_poly.type
_entity_poly.pdbx_seq_one_letter_code
_entity_poly.pdbx_strand_id
1 'polypeptide(L)' 'MDAERDREIIRLWNELRRLQREGRPTALIVRRIEKALAAREQEAA' A
#
# COMPACT_ATOMS: atom_id res chain seq x y z
N MET A 1 5.01 2.85 -16.99
CA MET A 1 4.98 2.39 -15.58
C MET A 1 4.84 3.62 -14.70
N ASP A 2 3.77 3.69 -13.95
CA ASP A 2 3.43 4.85 -13.13
C ASP A 2 4.29 4.87 -11.86
N ALA A 3 5.46 5.51 -11.96
CA ALA A 3 6.42 5.61 -10.87
C ALA A 3 5.84 6.30 -9.62
N GLU A 4 4.75 7.05 -9.76
CA GLU A 4 4.05 7.67 -8.64
C GLU A 4 3.26 6.62 -7.84
N ARG A 5 2.55 5.71 -8.52
CA ARG A 5 1.82 4.60 -7.87
C ARG A 5 2.74 3.60 -7.20
N ASP A 6 3.88 3.28 -7.80
CA ASP A 6 4.87 2.40 -7.17
C ASP A 6 5.44 3.04 -5.88
N ARG A 7 5.66 4.36 -5.87
CA ARG A 7 6.08 5.10 -4.67
C ARG A 7 4.98 5.12 -3.59
N GLU A 8 3.72 5.22 -3.98
CA GLU A 8 2.59 5.16 -3.05
C GLU A 8 2.50 3.80 -2.36
N ILE A 9 2.62 2.70 -3.12
CA ILE A 9 2.64 1.34 -2.56
C ILE A 9 3.79 1.18 -1.55
N ILE A 10 4.99 1.65 -1.88
CA ILE A 10 6.15 1.61 -0.97
C ILE A 10 5.89 2.41 0.31
N ARG A 11 5.29 3.61 0.20
CA ARG A 11 4.93 4.43 1.37
C ARG A 11 3.94 3.70 2.28
N LEU A 12 2.88 3.12 1.71
CA LEU A 12 1.89 2.37 2.48
C LEU A 12 2.48 1.14 3.17
N TRP A 13 3.40 0.42 2.52
CA TRP A 13 4.13 -0.69 3.14
C TRP A 13 5.01 -0.25 4.33
N ASN A 14 5.68 0.89 4.21
CA ASN A 14 6.47 1.44 5.32
C ASN A 14 5.58 1.85 6.50
N GLU A 15 4.43 2.46 6.22
CA GLU A 15 3.45 2.83 7.24
C GLU A 15 2.87 1.59 7.92
N LEU A 16 2.54 0.54 7.16
CA LEU A 16 2.08 -0.73 7.72
C LEU A 16 3.09 -1.32 8.70
N ARG A 17 4.35 -1.39 8.29
CA ARG A 17 5.44 -1.93 9.13
C ARG A 17 5.64 -1.13 10.40
N ARG A 18 5.49 0.20 10.32
CA ARG A 18 5.54 1.09 11.49
C ARG A 18 4.38 0.81 12.44
N LEU A 19 3.16 0.74 11.95
CA LEU A 19 1.98 0.46 12.79
C LEU A 19 2.04 -0.92 13.44
N GLN A 20 2.52 -1.94 12.72
CA GLN A 20 2.74 -3.28 13.27
C GLN A 20 3.75 -3.28 14.43
N ARG A 21 4.85 -2.53 14.30
CA ARG A 21 5.85 -2.37 15.37
C ARG A 21 5.29 -1.64 16.59
N GLU A 22 4.42 -0.66 16.36
CA GLU A 22 3.76 0.10 17.41
C GLU A 22 2.55 -0.64 18.02
N GLY A 23 2.21 -1.86 17.54
CA GLY A 23 1.03 -2.61 17.98
C GLY A 23 -0.29 -1.93 17.64
N ARG A 24 -0.29 -1.03 16.65
CA ARG A 24 -1.44 -0.20 16.27
C ARG A 24 -2.34 -0.90 15.23
N PRO A 25 -3.63 -0.55 15.15
CA PRO A 25 -4.53 -1.07 14.14
C PRO A 25 -4.02 -0.79 12.71
N THR A 26 -3.96 -1.85 11.90
CA THR A 26 -3.37 -1.79 10.54
C THR A 26 -4.40 -1.98 9.43
N ALA A 27 -5.63 -2.35 9.76
CA ALA A 27 -6.68 -2.71 8.79
C ALA A 27 -6.93 -1.62 7.72
N LEU A 28 -6.88 -0.33 8.12
CA LEU A 28 -7.04 0.78 7.20
C LEU A 28 -5.92 0.86 6.16
N ILE A 29 -4.67 0.61 6.58
CA ILE A 29 -3.50 0.66 5.70
C ILE A 29 -3.48 -0.55 4.78
N VAL A 30 -3.79 -1.75 5.29
CA VAL A 30 -3.91 -2.96 4.47
C VAL A 30 -4.93 -2.74 3.34
N ARG A 31 -6.11 -2.20 3.66
CA ARG A 31 -7.14 -1.92 2.65
C ARG A 31 -6.71 -0.88 1.60
N ARG A 32 -5.84 0.07 1.97
CA ARG A 32 -5.26 1.03 1.01
C ARG A 32 -4.24 0.36 0.09
N ILE A 33 -3.40 -0.53 0.63
CA ILE A 33 -2.44 -1.31 -0.16
C ILE A 33 -3.17 -2.18 -1.18
N GLU A 34 -4.20 -2.90 -0.77
CA GLU A 34 -5.01 -3.75 -1.66
C GLU A 34 -5.61 -2.95 -2.83
N LYS A 35 -6.17 -1.77 -2.55
CA LYS A 35 -6.69 -0.88 -3.61
C LYS A 35 -5.60 -0.40 -4.57
N ALA A 36 -4.44 0.00 -4.05
CA ALA A 36 -3.34 0.46 -4.88
C ALA A 36 -2.77 -0.66 -5.76
N LEU A 37 -2.71 -1.89 -5.23
CA LEU A 37 -2.31 -3.08 -5.99
C LEU A 37 -3.33 -3.44 -7.07
N ALA A 38 -4.62 -3.44 -6.75
CA ALA A 38 -5.68 -3.72 -7.72
C ALA A 38 -5.70 -2.69 -8.87
N ALA A 39 -5.47 -1.41 -8.56
CA ALA A 39 -5.37 -0.36 -9.58
C ALA A 39 -4.15 -0.59 -10.51
N ARG A 40 -3.04 -1.09 -9.97
CA ARG A 40 -1.86 -1.43 -10.75
C ARG A 40 -2.06 -2.66 -11.63
N GLU A 41 -2.77 -3.67 -11.14
CA GLU A 41 -3.08 -4.88 -11.90
C GLU A 41 -3.96 -4.58 -13.11
N GLN A 42 -4.96 -3.69 -12.96
CA GLN A 42 -5.81 -3.25 -14.07
C GLN A 42 -5.07 -2.50 -15.19
N GLU A 43 -3.95 -1.83 -14.89
CA GLU A 43 -3.14 -1.13 -15.88
C GLU A 43 -2.10 -2.02 -16.56
N ALA A 44 -1.84 -3.19 -15.99
CA ALA A 44 -0.91 -4.17 -16.53
C ALA A 44 -1.60 -5.23 -17.43
N ALA A 45 -2.93 -5.29 -17.41
CA ALA A 45 -3.78 -6.18 -18.21
C ALA A 45 -4.24 -5.50 -19.51
#